data_AF-A0A502DVW6-F1
#
_entry.id   AF-A0A502DVW6-F1
#
_cell.length_a   1.000
_cell.length_b   1.000
_cell.length_c   1.000
_cell.angle_alpha   90.00
_cell.angle_beta   90.00
_cell.angle_gamma   90.00
#
_symmetry.space_group_name_H-M   'P 1'
#
loop_
_entity.id
_entity.type
_entity.pdbx_description
1 polymer ?
#
loop_
_entity_poly.entity_id
_entity_poly.type
_entity_poly.pdbx_seq_one_letter_code
_entity_poly.pdbx_strand_id
1 'polypeptide(L)'
;MTFPIKTVAPALLVFVLAVPSAFAKLPIPTPTPEAKAKADETAARAAWAAKVDNLKLCQAQDRVAAKYRESAAAAGKLVPSPVATPACADPGPFAYTPATDPKPIEAAGAHSPATTATAPPNTNQKASEAIPAAKK
;
A
#
# COMPACT_ATOMS: atom_id res chain seq x y z
N MET A 1 43.30 -10.92 22.33
CA MET A 1 42.68 -12.21 21.97
C MET A 1 41.63 -11.96 20.92
N THR A 2 41.97 -12.19 19.65
CA THR A 2 41.10 -11.94 18.50
C THR A 2 40.26 -13.18 18.26
N PHE A 3 38.96 -13.12 18.55
CA PHE A 3 38.03 -14.22 18.28
C PHE A 3 37.58 -14.17 16.81
N PRO A 4 37.84 -15.20 15.98
CA PRO A 4 37.39 -15.22 14.59
C PRO A 4 35.86 -15.27 14.46
N ILE A 5 35.27 -14.13 14.08
CA ILE A 5 33.86 -13.90 13.72
C ILE A 5 33.36 -14.80 12.56
N LYS A 6 34.26 -15.49 11.86
CA LYS A 6 33.97 -16.28 10.65
C LYS A 6 33.32 -17.65 10.91
N THR A 7 33.29 -18.14 12.16
CA THR A 7 32.72 -19.46 12.50
C THR A 7 31.36 -19.41 13.19
N VAL A 8 30.88 -18.22 13.58
CA VAL A 8 29.55 -18.05 14.22
C VAL A 8 28.44 -17.87 13.18
N ALA A 9 28.79 -17.42 11.97
CA ALA A 9 27.85 -17.16 10.88
C ALA A 9 27.09 -18.40 10.35
N PRO A 10 27.68 -19.61 10.16
CA PRO A 10 26.91 -20.73 9.64
C PRO A 10 26.00 -21.36 10.69
N ALA A 11 26.36 -21.31 11.98
CA ALA A 11 25.56 -21.90 13.05
C ALA A 11 24.30 -21.09 13.36
N LEU A 12 24.36 -19.76 13.28
CA LEU A 12 23.19 -18.90 13.49
C LEU A 12 22.21 -18.97 12.30
N LEU A 13 22.73 -19.11 11.08
CA LEU A 13 21.91 -19.14 9.86
C LEU A 13 21.15 -20.46 9.68
N VAL A 14 21.65 -21.57 10.25
CA VAL A 14 20.93 -22.85 10.28
C VAL A 14 19.80 -22.86 11.32
N PHE A 15 19.93 -22.13 12.44
CA PHE A 15 18.87 -22.06 13.46
C PHE A 15 17.65 -21.22 13.01
N VAL A 16 17.86 -20.22 12.16
CA VAL A 16 16.78 -19.38 11.60
C VAL A 16 15.97 -20.11 10.52
N LEU A 17 16.55 -21.10 9.84
CA LEU A 17 15.88 -21.86 8.77
C LEU A 17 15.18 -23.14 9.26
N ALA A 18 15.38 -23.56 10.52
CA ALA A 18 14.82 -24.79 11.07
C ALA A 18 13.43 -24.63 11.73
N VAL A 19 12.76 -23.48 11.53
CA VAL A 19 11.40 -23.23 12.03
C VAL A 19 10.54 -22.69 10.89
N PRO A 20 10.16 -23.53 9.90
CA PRO A 20 8.75 -23.89 9.83
C PRO A 20 8.48 -25.22 9.09
N SER A 21 8.98 -26.37 9.56
CA SER A 21 8.58 -27.67 8.96
C SER A 21 7.42 -28.37 9.69
N ALA A 22 6.88 -27.77 10.77
CA ALA A 22 5.75 -28.32 11.54
C ALA A 22 4.39 -27.59 11.32
N PHE A 23 4.30 -26.61 10.41
CA PHE A 23 3.05 -25.89 10.11
C PHE A 23 2.22 -26.51 8.98
N ALA A 24 2.60 -27.68 8.46
CA ALA A 24 1.95 -28.27 7.28
C ALA A 24 0.65 -29.06 7.57
N LYS A 25 0.17 -29.14 8.83
CA LYS A 25 -1.04 -29.91 9.17
C LYS A 25 -1.91 -29.34 10.30
N LEU A 26 -1.57 -28.16 10.83
CA LEU A 26 -2.38 -27.48 11.83
C LEU A 26 -3.15 -26.34 11.15
N PRO A 27 -4.42 -26.09 11.50
CA PRO A 27 -5.13 -24.90 11.06
C PRO A 27 -4.27 -23.69 11.39
N ILE A 28 -3.73 -23.03 10.36
CA ILE A 28 -3.02 -21.77 10.54
C ILE A 28 -4.06 -20.81 11.13
N PRO A 29 -3.83 -20.19 12.29
CA PRO A 29 -4.71 -19.15 12.78
C PRO A 29 -4.72 -18.07 11.70
N THR A 30 -5.83 -17.96 10.96
CA THR A 30 -6.06 -16.80 10.11
C THR A 30 -5.94 -15.59 11.03
N PRO A 31 -5.00 -14.65 10.76
CA PRO A 31 -4.83 -13.50 11.61
C PRO A 31 -6.19 -12.83 11.76
N THR A 32 -6.61 -12.59 12.99
CA THR A 32 -7.87 -11.90 13.24
C THR A 32 -7.83 -10.55 12.52
N PRO A 33 -8.97 -10.03 12.04
CA PRO A 33 -9.02 -8.71 11.41
C PRO A 33 -8.33 -7.61 12.24
N GLU A 34 -8.39 -7.72 13.57
CA GLU A 34 -7.70 -6.85 14.51
C GLU A 34 -6.16 -6.98 14.44
N ALA A 35 -5.62 -8.19 14.35
CA ALA A 35 -4.19 -8.42 14.23
C ALA A 35 -3.64 -7.88 12.89
N LYS A 36 -4.41 -8.05 11.81
CA LYS A 36 -4.05 -7.47 10.50
C LYS A 36 -4.05 -5.93 10.55
N ALA A 37 -5.07 -5.32 11.14
CA ALA A 37 -5.13 -3.86 11.26
C ALA A 37 -3.92 -3.29 12.05
N LYS A 38 -3.47 -3.98 13.11
CA LYS A 38 -2.28 -3.57 13.87
C LYS A 38 -0.97 -3.75 13.11
N ALA A 39 -0.85 -4.80 12.31
CA ALA A 39 0.29 -4.97 11.42
C ALA A 39 0.35 -3.86 10.37
N ASP A 40 -0.80 -3.52 9.77
CA ASP A 40 -0.91 -2.49 8.75
C ASP A 40 -0.63 -1.08 9.32
N GLU A 41 -1.10 -0.78 10.54
CA GLU A 41 -0.76 0.47 11.25
C GLU A 41 0.76 0.56 11.54
N THR A 42 1.38 -0.55 11.96
CA THR A 42 2.82 -0.60 12.23
C THR A 42 3.63 -0.39 10.95
N ALA A 43 3.21 -1.02 9.85
CA ALA A 43 3.85 -0.82 8.54
C ALA A 43 3.71 0.63 8.06
N ALA A 44 2.53 1.24 8.22
CA ALA A 44 2.32 2.64 7.89
C ALA A 44 3.22 3.57 8.72
N ARG A 45 3.36 3.30 10.02
CA ARG A 45 4.23 4.07 10.92
C ARG A 45 5.70 3.93 10.55
N ALA A 46 6.13 2.72 10.20
CA ALA A 46 7.49 2.48 9.73
C ALA A 46 7.79 3.21 8.42
N ALA A 47 6.85 3.18 7.46
CA ALA A 47 6.98 3.91 6.20
C ALA A 47 7.04 5.44 6.41
N TRP A 48 6.25 5.96 7.35
CA TRP A 48 6.31 7.38 7.73
C TRP A 48 7.64 7.74 8.40
N ALA A 49 8.12 6.92 9.35
CA ALA A 49 9.40 7.13 10.02
C ALA A 49 10.56 7.18 9.01
N ALA A 50 10.57 6.26 8.03
CA ALA A 50 11.56 6.28 6.96
C ALA A 50 11.55 7.59 6.15
N LYS A 51 10.37 8.20 5.92
CA LYS A 51 10.29 9.53 5.27
C LYS A 51 10.84 10.63 6.16
N VAL A 52 10.56 10.59 7.47
CA VAL A 52 11.11 11.55 8.44
C VAL A 52 12.63 11.46 8.52
N ASP A 53 13.18 10.25 8.48
CA ASP A 53 14.63 10.04 8.51
C ASP A 53 15.30 10.58 7.24
N ASN A 54 14.65 10.43 6.07
CA ASN A 54 15.10 11.05 4.83
C ASN A 54 15.05 12.59 4.90
N LEU A 55 14.01 13.18 5.48
CA LEU A 55 13.93 14.62 5.71
C LEU A 55 15.12 15.11 6.56
N LYS A 56 15.41 14.43 7.68
CA LYS A 56 16.54 14.79 8.56
C LYS A 56 17.88 14.67 7.85
N LEU A 57 18.06 13.63 7.04
CA LEU A 57 19.28 13.45 6.25
C LEU A 57 19.47 14.59 5.25
N CYS A 58 18.42 14.95 4.51
CA CYS A 58 18.44 16.07 3.57
C CYS A 58 18.80 17.39 4.28
N GLN A 59 18.15 17.68 5.42
CA GLN A 59 18.47 18.88 6.21
C GLN A 59 19.92 18.87 6.72
N ALA A 60 20.47 17.72 7.07
CA ALA A 60 21.87 17.62 7.49
C ALA A 60 22.83 17.92 6.34
N GLN A 61 22.55 17.40 5.14
CA GLN A 61 23.34 17.69 3.93
C GLN A 61 23.31 19.19 3.59
N ASP A 62 22.14 19.82 3.67
CA ASP A 62 21.98 21.25 3.44
C ASP A 62 22.76 22.10 4.44
N ARG A 63 22.70 21.74 5.73
CA ARG A 63 23.48 22.43 6.78
C ARG A 63 24.99 22.32 6.53
N VAL A 64 25.47 21.13 6.13
CA VAL A 64 26.89 20.93 5.82
C VAL A 64 27.30 21.75 4.60
N ALA A 65 26.51 21.73 3.53
CA ALA A 65 26.77 22.53 2.34
C ALA A 65 26.80 24.05 2.66
N ALA A 66 25.85 24.52 3.47
CA ALA A 66 25.81 25.90 3.93
C ALA A 66 27.06 26.27 4.74
N LYS A 67 27.44 25.43 5.72
CA LYS A 67 28.63 25.67 6.56
C LYS A 67 29.93 25.67 5.75
N TYR A 68 30.05 24.76 4.79
CA TYR A 68 31.20 24.76 3.88
C TYR A 68 31.28 26.07 3.10
N ARG A 69 30.18 26.52 2.48
CA ARG A 69 30.16 27.77 1.71
C ARG A 69 30.48 28.99 2.58
N GLU A 70 29.90 29.06 3.77
CA GLU A 70 30.20 30.11 4.76
C GLU A 70 31.70 30.14 5.09
N SER A 71 32.28 28.98 5.41
CA SER A 71 33.71 28.87 5.74
C SER A 71 34.63 29.19 4.56
N ALA A 72 34.27 28.78 3.35
CA ALA A 72 35.03 29.05 2.13
C ALA A 72 35.00 30.54 1.78
N ALA A 73 33.83 31.18 1.93
CA ALA A 73 33.69 32.63 1.76
C ALA A 73 34.52 33.39 2.80
N ALA A 74 34.48 32.99 4.07
CA ALA A 74 35.28 33.59 5.14
C ALA A 74 36.80 33.42 4.90
N ALA A 75 37.20 32.32 4.28
CA ALA A 75 38.59 32.07 3.88
C ALA A 75 39.02 32.76 2.58
N GLY A 76 38.17 33.63 2.00
CA GLY A 76 38.46 34.35 0.75
C GLY A 76 38.55 33.45 -0.49
N LYS A 77 38.04 32.21 -0.42
CA LYS A 77 38.01 31.30 -1.57
C LYS A 77 36.83 31.66 -2.47
N LEU A 78 36.98 31.41 -3.77
CA LEU A 78 35.87 31.49 -4.72
C LEU A 78 34.82 30.43 -4.36
N VAL A 79 33.60 30.88 -4.03
CA VAL A 79 32.46 29.98 -3.76
C VAL A 79 31.60 29.91 -5.02
N PRO A 80 31.53 28.74 -5.69
CA PRO A 80 30.66 28.57 -6.85
C PRO A 80 29.19 28.80 -6.48
N SER A 81 28.41 29.30 -7.44
CA SER A 81 26.96 29.47 -7.26
C SER A 81 26.31 28.14 -6.88
N PRO A 82 25.39 28.11 -5.88
CA PRO A 82 24.67 26.89 -5.52
C PRO A 82 23.93 26.31 -6.72
N VAL A 83 24.16 25.03 -6.99
CA VAL A 83 23.30 24.27 -7.91
C VAL A 83 21.94 24.09 -7.23
N ALA A 84 20.87 24.35 -7.96
CA ALA A 84 19.51 24.15 -7.46
C ALA A 84 19.31 22.68 -7.10
N THR A 85 19.02 22.42 -5.83
CA THR A 85 18.65 21.09 -5.32
C THR A 85 17.16 21.10 -4.99
N PRO A 86 16.47 19.96 -5.13
CA PRO A 86 15.09 19.86 -4.69
C PRO A 86 15.01 20.12 -3.18
N ALA A 87 13.96 20.82 -2.75
CA ALA A 87 13.73 21.05 -1.34
C ALA A 87 13.50 19.73 -0.57
N CYS A 88 13.92 19.68 0.69
CA CYS A 88 13.66 18.51 1.53
C CYS A 88 12.15 18.32 1.73
N ALA A 89 11.64 17.14 1.37
CA ALA A 89 10.22 16.83 1.45
C ALA A 89 9.82 16.43 2.88
N ASP A 90 8.92 17.20 3.49
CA ASP A 90 8.32 16.88 4.79
C ASP A 90 7.13 15.93 4.61
N PRO A 91 7.15 14.73 5.22
CA PRO A 91 6.00 13.83 5.17
C PRO A 91 4.78 14.34 5.94
N GLY A 92 4.91 15.41 6.72
CA GLY A 92 3.85 15.96 7.56
C GLY A 92 3.52 15.05 8.74
N PRO A 93 2.46 15.37 9.50
CA PRO A 93 2.01 14.53 10.62
C PRO A 93 1.63 13.12 10.17
N PHE A 94 1.92 12.11 11.00
CA PHE A 94 1.47 10.75 10.72
C PHE A 94 -0.06 10.68 10.75
N ALA A 95 -0.65 10.30 9.63
CA ALA A 95 -2.07 10.02 9.51
C ALA A 95 -2.26 8.59 8.99
N TYR A 96 -3.04 7.80 9.72
CA TYR A 96 -3.42 6.44 9.33
C TYR A 96 -4.94 6.31 9.36
N THR A 97 -5.52 6.07 8.19
CA THR A 97 -6.90 5.64 8.04
C THR A 97 -6.88 4.16 7.69
N PRO A 98 -7.34 3.26 8.58
CA PRO A 98 -7.44 1.84 8.26
C PRO A 98 -8.23 1.66 6.98
N ALA A 99 -7.74 0.84 6.06
CA ALA A 99 -8.57 0.40 4.94
C ALA A 99 -9.73 -0.39 5.53
N THR A 100 -10.96 0.12 5.41
CA THR A 100 -12.14 -0.73 5.54
C THR A 100 -12.08 -1.72 4.40
N ASP A 101 -11.73 -2.98 4.70
CA ASP A 101 -11.89 -4.05 3.73
C ASP A 101 -13.28 -3.90 3.10
N PRO A 102 -13.42 -3.89 1.76
CA PRO A 102 -14.72 -3.96 1.16
C PRO A 102 -15.35 -5.22 1.74
N LYS A 103 -16.44 -5.06 2.51
CA LYS A 103 -17.28 -6.17 2.98
C LYS A 103 -17.38 -7.14 1.80
N PRO A 104 -17.02 -8.44 1.96
CA PRO A 104 -17.08 -9.38 0.86
C PRO A 104 -18.40 -9.18 0.15
N ILE A 105 -18.34 -8.80 -1.11
CA ILE A 105 -19.49 -8.72 -1.97
C ILE A 105 -20.05 -10.14 -1.93
N GLU A 106 -21.16 -10.34 -1.21
CA GLU A 106 -21.87 -11.61 -1.13
C GLU A 106 -22.43 -11.91 -2.53
N ALA A 107 -21.54 -12.34 -3.42
CA ALA A 107 -21.89 -12.95 -4.68
C ALA A 107 -22.34 -14.38 -4.36
N ALA A 108 -23.60 -14.53 -3.96
CA ALA A 108 -24.56 -15.51 -4.51
C ALA A 108 -25.67 -15.85 -3.51
N GLY A 109 -26.92 -15.63 -3.93
CA GLY A 109 -28.00 -16.58 -3.69
C GLY A 109 -29.14 -16.14 -2.77
N ALA A 110 -30.02 -15.26 -3.26
CA ALA A 110 -31.47 -15.46 -3.16
C ALA A 110 -32.19 -14.40 -4.02
N HIS A 111 -32.75 -14.87 -5.13
CA HIS A 111 -33.85 -14.29 -5.90
C HIS A 111 -34.47 -13.01 -5.32
N SER A 112 -34.14 -11.85 -5.88
CA SER A 112 -35.18 -10.82 -6.01
C SER A 112 -36.30 -11.46 -6.84
N PRO A 113 -37.57 -11.49 -6.40
CA PRO A 113 -38.62 -11.76 -7.36
C PRO A 113 -38.52 -10.69 -8.44
N ALA A 114 -38.64 -11.10 -9.70
CA ALA A 114 -38.87 -10.15 -10.77
C ALA A 114 -40.01 -9.23 -10.33
N THR A 115 -39.79 -7.92 -10.41
CA THR A 115 -40.85 -6.93 -10.22
C THR A 115 -42.06 -7.37 -11.04
N THR A 116 -43.17 -7.64 -10.38
CA THR A 116 -44.44 -7.95 -11.04
C THR A 116 -44.75 -6.82 -11.99
N ALA A 117 -44.89 -7.12 -13.28
CA ALA A 117 -45.30 -6.12 -14.27
C ALA A 117 -46.66 -5.56 -13.86
N THR A 118 -46.71 -4.27 -13.54
CA THR A 118 -47.96 -3.54 -13.31
C THR A 118 -48.62 -3.31 -14.66
N ALA A 119 -49.53 -4.21 -15.01
CA ALA A 119 -50.44 -4.23 -16.17
C ALA A 119 -49.83 -4.72 -17.52
N PRO A 120 -50.58 -5.54 -18.28
CA PRO A 120 -50.19 -5.92 -19.64
C PRO A 120 -50.28 -4.70 -20.57
N PRO A 121 -49.41 -4.57 -21.60
CA PRO A 121 -49.58 -3.55 -22.61
C PRO A 121 -50.88 -3.83 -23.40
N ASN A 122 -51.96 -3.13 -23.02
CA ASN A 122 -53.17 -3.08 -23.82
C ASN A 122 -52.90 -2.13 -25.00
N THR A 123 -52.46 -2.69 -26.12
CA THR A 123 -52.67 -2.05 -27.42
C THR A 123 -53.95 -2.65 -28.00
N ASN A 124 -54.93 -1.79 -28.30
CA ASN A 124 -56.16 -2.17 -29.02
C ASN A 124 -55.86 -2.48 -30.50
N GLN A 125 -54.87 -3.33 -30.77
CA GLN A 125 -54.47 -3.69 -32.11
C GLN A 125 -55.20 -4.99 -32.49
N LYS A 126 -56.11 -4.91 -33.47
CA LYS A 126 -56.79 -6.11 -33.99
C LYS A 126 -55.76 -7.00 -34.70
N ALA A 127 -55.76 -8.28 -34.34
CA ALA A 127 -54.81 -9.30 -34.80
C ALA A 127 -54.83 -9.57 -36.32
N SER A 128 -55.74 -8.95 -37.09
CA SER A 128 -55.85 -9.09 -38.54
C SER A 128 -54.85 -8.22 -39.33
N GLU A 129 -54.17 -7.24 -38.71
CA GLU A 129 -53.32 -6.28 -39.44
C GLU A 129 -51.82 -6.67 -39.48
N ALA A 130 -51.39 -7.74 -38.81
CA ALA A 130 -49.96 -8.04 -38.59
C ALA A 130 -49.45 -9.31 -39.30
N ILE A 131 -50.11 -9.78 -40.36
CA ILE A 131 -49.57 -10.84 -41.22
C ILE A 131 -49.41 -10.31 -42.65
N PRO A 132 -48.19 -9.96 -43.10
CA PRO A 132 -47.94 -9.89 -44.54
C PRO A 132 -47.92 -11.32 -45.09
N ALA A 133 -48.87 -11.60 -45.99
CA ALA A 133 -49.01 -12.87 -46.69
C ALA A 133 -47.75 -13.17 -47.53
N ALA A 134 -47.20 -14.36 -47.34
CA ALA A 134 -46.24 -14.95 -48.27
C ALA A 134 -46.89 -15.07 -49.65
N LYS A 135 -46.25 -14.50 -50.68
CA LYS A 135 -46.49 -14.91 -52.07
C LYS A 135 -45.18 -15.36 -52.71
N LYS A 136 -45.31 -16.54 -53.33
CA LYS A 136 -44.45 -17.12 -54.35
C LYS A 136 -44.16 -16.15 -55.48
#